data_AF-A0A8H5EU90-F1
#
_entry.id   AF-A0A8H5EU90-F1
#
_cell.length_a   1.000
_cell.length_b   1.000
_cell.length_c   1.000
_cell.angle_alpha   90.00
_cell.angle_beta   90.00
_cell.angle_gamma   90.00
#
_symmetry.space_group_name_H-M   'P 1'
#
loop_
_entity.id
_entity.type
_entity.pdbx_description
1 polymer ?
#
loop_
_entity_poly.entity_id
_entity_poly.type
_entity_poly.pdbx_seq_one_letter_code
_entity_poly.pdbx_strand_id
1 'polypeptide(L)'
;MRQSFRGSLRRQRVFGAVIPCRVVPLLNRIHMSAGSQRFLSNAHASKRQVLTFRPDRFHSVGQTVADVSNTERVDFYVKQPSDRPTFKKSARLVYASSGQRFPFPPNSRGVLYYHQAPGSPTESQIRFRLCDTVGDFQQGTDLLLPNGSPWSISFTRMLKFPERHAAFRGLLKNEYPLTLESDVAANRIVSTLAPDQLVAHNQRVFDLSGLGVPYIRFSDQLKGTYIYYLQHRDQAQCNRMVKFPAGTTGVFYYKQSGTAPGQIGELRFRRCSDVLSFDAGEDLCLPSGEIWGISSNRICSNDAYEASSLCGGFTGSRPLPWLCRVGKSDLFCMKPYVAAIRTEFICR
;
A
#
# COMPACT_ATOMS: atom_id res chain seq x y z
N MET A 1 -8.96 43.31 52.73
CA MET A 1 -8.11 42.20 52.23
C MET A 1 -7.40 42.63 50.97
N ARG A 2 -6.11 42.98 51.06
CA ARG A 2 -5.12 43.08 49.96
C ARG A 2 -3.81 43.49 50.61
N GLN A 3 -2.95 42.52 50.91
CA GLN A 3 -1.60 42.80 51.41
C GLN A 3 -0.64 42.91 50.21
N SER A 4 0.05 44.05 50.18
CA SER A 4 1.17 44.38 49.30
C SER A 4 2.45 44.13 50.09
N PHE A 5 3.35 43.30 49.57
CA PHE A 5 4.71 43.16 50.08
C PHE A 5 5.70 43.48 48.97
N ARG A 6 6.46 44.57 49.16
CA ARG A 6 7.70 44.89 48.46
C ARG A 6 8.87 44.36 49.29
N GLY A 7 9.78 43.61 48.68
CA GLY A 7 11.13 43.32 49.18
C GLY A 7 12.07 43.21 47.98
N SER A 8 12.87 44.23 47.69
CA SER A 8 14.23 44.49 48.21
C SER A 8 15.28 43.50 47.72
N LEU A 9 16.03 43.96 46.71
CA LEU A 9 17.22 43.35 46.12
C LEU A 9 18.41 43.43 47.07
N ARG A 10 19.07 42.29 47.32
CA ARG A 10 20.49 42.28 47.71
C ARG A 10 21.25 41.21 46.93
N ARG A 11 22.26 41.68 46.18
CA ARG A 11 23.33 40.89 45.57
C ARG A 11 24.18 40.25 46.67
N GLN A 12 24.50 38.97 46.51
CA GLN A 12 25.77 38.42 46.99
C GLN A 12 26.36 37.51 45.90
N ARG A 13 27.53 37.91 45.40
CA ARG A 13 28.46 37.06 44.65
C ARG A 13 29.22 36.24 45.69
N VAL A 14 29.27 34.93 45.52
CA VAL A 14 30.21 34.06 46.24
C VAL A 14 31.12 33.43 45.19
N PHE A 15 32.41 33.70 45.35
CA PHE A 15 33.50 33.07 44.62
C PHE A 15 33.88 31.74 45.28
N GLY A 16 34.21 30.76 44.45
CA GLY A 16 35.37 29.89 44.63
C GLY A 16 35.28 28.78 45.69
N ALA A 17 34.93 27.58 45.25
CA ALA A 17 35.41 26.35 45.87
C ALA A 17 35.98 25.44 44.78
N VAL A 18 37.29 25.23 44.85
CA VAL A 18 38.07 24.30 44.02
C VAL A 18 37.75 22.88 44.50
N ILE A 19 37.22 22.04 43.60
CA ILE A 19 36.98 20.62 43.85
C ILE A 19 38.14 19.82 43.24
N PRO A 20 38.78 18.90 43.99
CA PRO A 20 39.88 18.10 43.49
C PRO A 20 39.41 17.06 42.47
N CYS A 21 40.14 16.97 41.35
CA CYS A 21 39.98 15.94 40.33
C CYS A 21 40.13 14.54 40.93
N ARG A 22 39.03 13.80 41.03
CA ARG A 22 39.06 12.35 41.16
C ARG A 22 39.34 11.74 39.80
N VAL A 23 40.49 11.08 39.69
CA VAL A 23 40.83 10.15 38.62
C VAL A 23 39.83 8.99 38.68
N VAL A 24 38.93 8.92 37.70
CA VAL A 24 38.06 7.76 37.48
C VAL A 24 38.80 6.82 36.54
N PRO A 25 38.92 5.51 36.86
CA PRO A 25 39.57 4.57 35.97
C PRO A 25 38.77 4.42 34.67
N LEU A 26 39.47 4.60 33.56
CA LEU A 26 39.02 4.31 32.20
C LEU A 26 38.63 2.83 32.10
N LEU A 27 37.35 2.54 32.30
CA LEU A 27 36.76 1.30 31.82
C LEU A 27 36.72 1.36 30.29
N ASN A 28 37.44 0.42 29.68
CA ASN A 28 37.53 0.18 28.25
C ASN A 28 36.15 0.25 27.58
N ARG A 29 35.89 1.37 26.90
CA ARG A 29 34.80 1.53 25.96
C ARG A 29 35.22 0.81 24.68
N ILE A 30 34.92 -0.48 24.59
CA ILE A 30 35.05 -1.22 23.33
C ILE A 30 34.06 -0.60 22.35
N HIS A 31 34.57 0.22 21.46
CA HIS A 31 33.89 0.61 20.23
C HIS A 31 33.72 -0.66 19.39
N MET A 32 32.54 -1.29 19.49
CA MET A 32 32.13 -2.25 18.46
C MET A 32 31.83 -1.45 17.20
N SER A 33 32.73 -1.55 16.22
CA SER A 33 32.47 -1.04 14.88
C SER A 33 31.28 -1.80 14.29
N ALA A 34 30.42 -1.07 13.57
CA ALA A 34 29.28 -1.60 12.84
C ALA A 34 29.74 -2.38 11.59
N GLY A 35 30.55 -3.42 11.81
CA GLY A 35 30.96 -4.39 10.81
C GLY A 35 29.96 -5.54 10.72
N SER A 36 28.98 -5.40 9.82
CA SER A 36 28.35 -6.51 9.08
C SER A 36 28.06 -7.81 9.85
N GLN A 37 27.02 -7.82 10.67
CA GLN A 37 26.29 -9.05 11.06
C GLN A 37 25.50 -9.62 9.87
N ARG A 38 26.17 -10.01 8.78
CA ARG A 38 25.55 -10.72 7.63
C ARG A 38 25.75 -12.24 7.67
N PHE A 39 26.03 -12.79 8.84
CA PHE A 39 25.96 -14.22 9.12
C PHE A 39 25.05 -14.47 10.31
N LEU A 40 23.79 -14.06 10.22
CA LEU A 40 22.76 -14.72 11.02
C LEU A 40 22.63 -16.14 10.46
N SER A 41 23.06 -17.11 11.26
CA SER A 41 23.09 -18.53 10.95
C SER A 41 21.76 -19.03 10.40
N ASN A 42 21.82 -19.92 9.41
CA ASN A 42 20.67 -20.60 8.80
C ASN A 42 19.71 -21.25 9.82
N ALA A 43 20.14 -21.47 11.06
CA ALA A 43 19.35 -22.02 12.16
C ALA A 43 18.16 -21.12 12.58
N HIS A 44 18.22 -19.81 12.36
CA HIS A 44 17.07 -18.92 12.64
C HIS A 44 16.06 -18.86 11.49
N ALA A 45 16.49 -19.16 10.25
CA ALA A 45 15.61 -19.12 9.08
C ALA A 45 14.59 -20.27 9.07
N SER A 46 14.95 -21.44 9.63
CA SER A 46 14.03 -22.58 9.75
C SER A 46 12.83 -22.30 10.68
N LYS A 47 12.99 -21.39 11.66
CA LYS A 47 11.96 -21.06 12.64
C LYS A 47 10.89 -20.08 12.15
N ARG A 48 10.99 -19.57 10.91
CA ARG A 48 10.09 -18.54 10.36
C ARG A 48 9.53 -18.95 9.00
N GLN A 49 9.09 -20.20 8.93
CA GLN A 49 8.47 -20.76 7.74
C GLN A 49 6.94 -20.59 7.80
N VAL A 50 6.35 -20.25 6.67
CA VAL A 50 4.91 -20.28 6.46
C VAL A 50 4.62 -21.42 5.50
N LEU A 51 3.94 -22.44 6.00
CA LEU A 51 3.56 -23.64 5.28
C LEU A 51 2.10 -23.56 4.82
N THR A 52 1.25 -22.89 5.61
CA THR A 52 -0.15 -22.65 5.29
C THR A 52 -0.63 -21.36 5.95
N PHE A 53 -1.67 -20.72 5.38
CA PHE A 53 -2.40 -19.65 6.04
C PHE A 53 -3.73 -20.11 6.65
N ARG A 54 -4.07 -21.39 6.49
CA ARG A 54 -5.31 -22.03 6.96
C ARG A 54 -5.15 -22.55 8.38
N PRO A 55 -5.83 -21.98 9.39
CA PRO A 55 -5.70 -22.44 10.76
C PRO A 55 -6.08 -23.92 10.96
N ASP A 56 -7.07 -24.40 10.21
CA ASP A 56 -7.51 -25.80 10.16
C ASP A 56 -6.41 -26.77 9.70
N ARG A 57 -5.35 -26.27 9.04
CA ARG A 57 -4.26 -27.08 8.50
C ARG A 57 -2.95 -26.97 9.27
N PHE A 58 -2.86 -26.13 10.31
CA PHE A 58 -1.58 -25.91 11.00
C PHE A 58 -0.95 -27.20 11.53
N HIS A 59 -1.74 -28.05 12.17
CA HIS A 59 -1.24 -29.33 12.68
C HIS A 59 -0.83 -30.30 11.56
N SER A 60 -1.65 -30.44 10.51
CA SER A 60 -1.41 -31.43 9.45
C SER A 60 -0.21 -31.11 8.58
N VAL A 61 0.15 -29.83 8.42
CA VAL A 61 1.34 -29.43 7.66
C VAL A 61 2.58 -29.23 8.53
N GLY A 62 2.49 -29.40 9.85
CA GLY A 62 3.58 -29.16 10.79
C GLY A 62 3.96 -27.67 10.88
N GLN A 63 2.98 -26.76 10.78
CA GLN A 63 3.21 -25.33 10.97
C GLN A 63 3.72 -25.09 12.39
N THR A 64 4.76 -24.28 12.52
CA THR A 64 5.30 -23.86 13.82
C THR A 64 5.05 -22.38 14.06
N VAL A 65 5.04 -21.99 15.33
CA VAL A 65 5.01 -20.58 15.75
C VAL A 65 6.37 -19.92 15.48
N ALA A 66 6.34 -18.67 15.06
CA ALA A 66 7.49 -17.82 14.85
C ALA A 66 7.57 -16.76 15.95
N ASP A 67 8.78 -16.50 16.43
CA ASP A 67 9.06 -15.37 17.33
C ASP A 67 9.56 -14.16 16.51
N VAL A 68 8.81 -13.06 16.61
CA VAL A 68 9.12 -11.78 15.97
C VAL A 68 9.49 -10.68 16.98
N SER A 69 9.54 -11.00 18.28
CA SER A 69 9.76 -10.04 19.36
C SER A 69 10.99 -9.16 19.16
N ASN A 70 10.86 -7.86 19.49
CA ASN A 70 11.95 -6.89 19.51
C ASN A 70 12.70 -6.70 18.18
N THR A 71 12.12 -7.12 17.06
CA THR A 71 12.72 -6.93 15.74
C THR A 71 12.01 -5.82 14.98
N GLU A 72 12.72 -4.99 14.23
CA GLU A 72 12.06 -3.99 13.37
C GLU A 72 11.51 -4.59 12.08
N ARG A 73 12.13 -5.69 11.61
CA ARG A 73 11.85 -6.33 10.33
C ARG A 73 12.04 -7.83 10.49
N VAL A 74 11.09 -8.58 9.96
CA VAL A 74 11.16 -10.05 9.94
C VAL A 74 10.91 -10.55 8.54
N ASP A 75 11.80 -11.42 8.05
CA ASP A 75 11.60 -12.14 6.80
C ASP A 75 10.98 -13.51 7.12
N PHE A 76 9.83 -13.79 6.51
CA PHE A 76 9.17 -15.09 6.54
C PHE A 76 9.39 -15.82 5.22
N TYR A 77 9.70 -17.11 5.30
CA TYR A 77 9.95 -17.94 4.13
C TYR A 77 8.71 -18.77 3.83
N VAL A 78 8.22 -18.71 2.60
CA VAL A 78 7.07 -19.51 2.18
C VAL A 78 7.56 -20.78 1.52
N LYS A 79 7.14 -21.94 2.01
CA LYS A 79 7.41 -23.21 1.33
C LYS A 79 6.48 -23.31 0.12
N GLN A 80 7.05 -23.28 -1.09
CA GLN A 80 6.26 -23.52 -2.30
C GLN A 80 6.07 -25.03 -2.52
N PRO A 81 4.92 -25.47 -3.05
CA PRO A 81 4.64 -26.87 -3.33
C PRO A 81 5.42 -27.46 -4.51
N SER A 82 6.33 -26.73 -5.15
CA SER A 82 7.12 -27.22 -6.29
C SER A 82 8.17 -28.27 -5.89
N ASP A 83 8.39 -29.26 -6.77
CA ASP A 83 9.36 -30.37 -6.62
C ASP A 83 10.82 -29.95 -6.38
N ARG A 84 11.16 -28.66 -6.60
CA ARG A 84 12.46 -28.11 -6.23
C ARG A 84 12.36 -27.32 -4.93
N PRO A 85 13.00 -27.76 -3.83
CA PRO A 85 12.96 -27.11 -2.52
C PRO A 85 13.83 -25.84 -2.51
N THR A 86 13.48 -24.85 -3.32
CA THR A 86 14.14 -23.55 -3.28
C THR A 86 13.32 -22.60 -2.41
N PHE A 87 13.74 -22.40 -1.16
CA PHE A 87 13.22 -21.36 -0.26
C PHE A 87 13.66 -19.96 -0.74
N LYS A 88 13.30 -19.57 -1.95
CA LYS A 88 13.85 -18.34 -2.57
C LYS A 88 12.95 -17.12 -2.45
N LYS A 89 11.70 -17.26 -1.98
CA LYS A 89 10.80 -16.11 -1.80
C LYS A 89 10.52 -15.88 -0.31
N SER A 90 11.11 -14.82 0.23
CA SER A 90 10.74 -14.30 1.54
C SER A 90 9.76 -13.15 1.41
N ALA A 91 8.88 -13.01 2.40
CA ALA A 91 8.05 -11.85 2.58
C ALA A 91 8.53 -11.08 3.82
N ARG A 92 8.87 -9.81 3.62
CA ARG A 92 9.34 -8.94 4.70
C ARG A 92 8.18 -8.26 5.42
N LEU A 93 8.05 -8.55 6.71
CA LEU A 93 7.11 -7.95 7.62
C LEU A 93 7.76 -6.79 8.37
N VAL A 94 6.93 -5.79 8.66
CA VAL A 94 7.30 -4.63 9.46
C VAL A 94 6.14 -4.31 10.40
N TYR A 95 6.47 -3.94 11.63
CA TYR A 95 5.50 -3.41 12.57
C TYR A 95 5.48 -1.88 12.39
N ALA A 96 4.43 -1.37 11.76
CA ALA A 96 4.35 0.04 11.38
C ALA A 96 2.93 0.58 11.51
N SER A 97 2.81 1.79 12.05
CA SER A 97 1.56 2.52 12.20
C SER A 97 1.76 3.97 11.74
N SER A 98 0.81 4.51 10.96
CA SER A 98 0.88 5.88 10.43
C SER A 98 2.21 6.25 9.74
N GLY A 99 2.84 5.28 9.07
CA GLY A 99 4.13 5.46 8.38
C GLY A 99 5.36 5.35 9.27
N GLN A 100 5.22 5.40 10.59
CA GLN A 100 6.30 5.16 11.54
C GLN A 100 6.52 3.65 11.74
N ARG A 101 7.80 3.25 11.78
CA ARG A 101 8.21 1.87 12.06
C ARG A 101 8.59 1.74 13.52
N PHE A 102 8.25 0.59 14.09
CA PHE A 102 8.55 0.24 15.46
C PHE A 102 9.12 -1.18 15.47
N PRO A 103 9.93 -1.53 16.48
CA PRO A 103 10.16 -2.94 16.76
C PRO A 103 8.83 -3.62 17.10
N PHE A 104 8.69 -4.89 16.71
CA PHE A 104 7.60 -5.74 17.20
C PHE A 104 7.64 -5.76 18.74
N PRO A 105 6.48 -5.72 19.43
CA PRO A 105 6.43 -5.75 20.88
C PRO A 105 7.15 -6.98 21.47
N PRO A 106 7.64 -6.92 22.71
CA PRO A 106 8.11 -8.10 23.43
C PRO A 106 7.04 -9.20 23.46
N ASN A 107 7.47 -10.46 23.51
CA ASN A 107 6.60 -11.64 23.55
C ASN A 107 5.65 -11.76 22.33
N SER A 108 6.07 -11.25 21.17
CA SER A 108 5.35 -11.41 19.91
C SER A 108 5.68 -12.76 19.26
N ARG A 109 5.24 -13.84 19.88
CA ARG A 109 5.33 -15.21 19.35
C ARG A 109 3.98 -15.68 18.83
N GLY A 110 3.96 -16.29 17.65
CA GLY A 110 2.68 -16.65 17.03
C GLY A 110 2.76 -17.16 15.60
N VAL A 111 1.65 -17.11 14.88
CA VAL A 111 1.53 -17.60 13.49
C VAL A 111 0.87 -16.59 12.57
N LEU A 112 1.23 -16.63 11.29
CA LEU A 112 0.51 -15.92 10.25
C LEU A 112 -0.69 -16.74 9.79
N TYR A 113 -1.83 -16.09 9.60
CA TYR A 113 -3.03 -16.71 9.06
C TYR A 113 -3.77 -15.76 8.12
N TYR A 114 -4.60 -16.32 7.23
CA TYR A 114 -5.45 -15.53 6.36
C TYR A 114 -6.82 -15.34 6.99
N HIS A 115 -7.14 -14.10 7.31
CA HIS A 115 -8.46 -13.70 7.77
C HIS A 115 -9.29 -13.30 6.56
N GLN A 116 -10.27 -14.14 6.21
CA GLN A 116 -11.22 -13.87 5.14
C GLN A 116 -12.37 -13.03 5.70
N ALA A 117 -12.55 -11.81 5.16
CA ALA A 117 -13.65 -10.95 5.57
C ALA A 117 -14.97 -11.49 4.97
N PRO A 118 -16.05 -11.59 5.76
CA PRO A 118 -17.36 -11.98 5.25
C PRO A 118 -17.82 -11.01 4.16
N GLY A 119 -18.15 -11.53 2.97
CA GLY A 119 -18.75 -10.73 1.89
C GLY A 119 -17.79 -9.83 1.09
N SER A 120 -16.50 -9.73 1.44
CA SER A 120 -15.57 -8.91 0.65
C SER A 120 -14.14 -9.47 0.63
N PRO A 121 -13.71 -10.13 -0.46
CA PRO A 121 -12.32 -10.53 -0.67
C PRO A 121 -11.33 -9.37 -0.56
N THR A 122 -11.77 -8.13 -0.82
CA THR A 122 -10.93 -6.94 -0.72
C THR A 122 -10.57 -6.56 0.71
N GLU A 123 -11.43 -6.89 1.66
CA GLU A 123 -11.23 -6.61 3.08
C GLU A 123 -10.45 -7.71 3.79
N SER A 124 -10.25 -8.85 3.14
CA SER A 124 -9.42 -9.95 3.64
C SER A 124 -7.96 -9.55 3.82
N GLN A 125 -7.29 -10.16 4.80
CA GLN A 125 -5.96 -9.73 5.25
C GLN A 125 -5.16 -10.93 5.76
N ILE A 126 -3.83 -10.87 5.63
CA ILE A 126 -2.96 -11.74 6.42
C ILE A 126 -2.73 -11.06 7.77
N ARG A 127 -2.99 -11.77 8.86
CA ARG A 127 -2.78 -11.28 10.23
C ARG A 127 -1.75 -12.15 10.95
N PHE A 128 -1.20 -11.62 12.04
CA PHE A 128 -0.32 -12.36 12.94
C PHE A 128 -1.06 -12.60 14.24
N ARG A 129 -1.32 -13.86 14.59
CA ARG A 129 -1.97 -14.24 15.85
C ARG A 129 -0.94 -14.68 16.87
N LEU A 130 -0.98 -14.06 18.04
CA LEU A 130 -0.14 -14.39 19.19
C LEU A 130 -0.63 -15.70 19.83
N CYS A 131 0.27 -16.68 19.94
CA CYS A 131 0.03 -17.96 20.58
C CYS A 131 1.36 -18.69 20.84
N ASP A 132 1.42 -19.49 21.91
CA ASP A 132 2.64 -20.22 22.29
C ASP A 132 2.87 -21.48 21.45
N THR A 133 1.77 -22.13 21.06
CA THR A 133 1.76 -23.23 20.10
C THR A 133 0.68 -23.01 19.04
N VAL A 134 0.70 -23.80 17.96
CA VAL A 134 -0.37 -23.76 16.95
C VAL A 134 -1.70 -24.33 17.46
N GLY A 135 -1.66 -25.18 18.50
CA GLY A 135 -2.88 -25.71 19.16
C GLY A 135 -3.65 -24.63 19.91
N ASP A 136 -2.95 -23.60 20.38
CA ASP A 136 -3.54 -22.48 21.14
C ASP A 136 -4.13 -21.41 20.21
N PHE A 137 -4.16 -21.62 18.89
CA PHE A 137 -4.58 -20.60 17.92
C PHE A 137 -5.96 -20.00 18.22
N GLN A 138 -6.93 -20.83 18.63
CA GLN A 138 -8.29 -20.36 18.92
C GLN A 138 -8.34 -19.45 20.16
N GLN A 139 -7.47 -19.69 21.15
CA GLN A 139 -7.38 -18.90 22.38
C GLN A 139 -6.44 -17.69 22.23
N GLY A 140 -5.59 -17.71 21.20
CA GLY A 140 -4.67 -16.62 20.88
C GLY A 140 -5.38 -15.34 20.43
N THR A 141 -4.66 -14.22 20.55
CA THR A 141 -5.15 -12.89 20.15
C THR A 141 -4.38 -12.36 18.95
N ASP A 142 -5.02 -11.59 18.08
CA ASP A 142 -4.29 -10.91 17.00
C ASP A 142 -3.28 -9.92 17.58
N LEU A 143 -2.07 -9.85 17.00
CA LEU A 143 -1.09 -8.81 17.31
C LEU A 143 -1.70 -7.46 16.97
N LEU A 144 -1.75 -6.54 17.94
CA LEU A 144 -2.34 -5.21 17.74
C LEU A 144 -1.27 -4.17 17.40
N LEU A 145 -1.65 -3.18 16.60
CA LEU A 145 -0.93 -1.92 16.40
C LEU A 145 -1.15 -1.00 17.62
N PRO A 146 -0.35 0.08 17.80
CA PRO A 146 -0.51 1.02 18.91
C PRO A 146 -1.89 1.70 18.98
N ASN A 147 -2.62 1.74 17.87
CA ASN A 147 -3.98 2.26 17.79
C ASN A 147 -5.06 1.22 18.14
N GLY A 148 -4.68 0.04 18.64
CA GLY A 148 -5.59 -1.04 19.02
C GLY A 148 -6.13 -1.87 17.84
N SER A 149 -5.84 -1.50 16.59
CA SER A 149 -6.28 -2.29 15.43
C SER A 149 -5.38 -3.51 15.23
N PRO A 150 -5.90 -4.65 14.72
CA PRO A 150 -5.06 -5.79 14.36
C PRO A 150 -3.98 -5.40 13.33
N TRP A 151 -2.74 -5.83 13.57
CA TRP A 151 -1.68 -5.79 12.58
C TRP A 151 -2.04 -6.71 11.42
N SER A 152 -1.92 -6.18 10.20
CA SER A 152 -2.23 -6.98 9.02
C SER A 152 -1.52 -6.51 7.76
N ILE A 153 -1.45 -7.42 6.79
CA ILE A 153 -1.16 -7.13 5.39
C ILE A 153 -2.47 -7.28 4.65
N SER A 154 -3.11 -6.16 4.33
CA SER A 154 -4.36 -6.16 3.57
C SER A 154 -4.18 -6.75 2.17
N PHE A 155 -5.22 -7.36 1.65
CA PHE A 155 -5.24 -7.87 0.28
C PHE A 155 -4.89 -6.78 -0.74
N THR A 156 -5.46 -5.58 -0.60
CA THR A 156 -5.12 -4.41 -1.41
C THR A 156 -3.62 -4.10 -1.41
N ARG A 157 -2.94 -4.21 -0.26
CA ARG A 157 -1.50 -3.98 -0.16
C ARG A 157 -0.70 -5.06 -0.90
N MET A 158 -1.14 -6.31 -0.86
CA MET A 158 -0.52 -7.39 -1.63
C MET A 158 -0.67 -7.18 -3.14
N LEU A 159 -1.83 -6.67 -3.59
CA LEU A 159 -2.02 -6.27 -4.99
C LEU A 159 -1.12 -5.08 -5.36
N LYS A 160 -0.97 -4.10 -4.46
CA LYS A 160 -0.14 -2.89 -4.65
C LYS A 160 1.34 -3.14 -4.77
N PHE A 161 1.85 -4.14 -4.08
CA PHE A 161 3.27 -4.46 -4.11
C PHE A 161 3.43 -5.95 -4.44
N PRO A 162 3.12 -6.35 -5.69
CA PRO A 162 3.02 -7.75 -6.07
C PRO A 162 4.35 -8.48 -5.86
N GLU A 163 5.47 -7.83 -6.17
CA GLU A 163 6.82 -8.38 -5.99
C GLU A 163 7.18 -8.55 -4.51
N ARG A 164 6.84 -7.56 -3.68
CA ARG A 164 7.14 -7.59 -2.23
C ARG A 164 6.39 -8.70 -1.51
N HIS A 165 5.22 -9.05 -2.04
CA HIS A 165 4.33 -10.05 -1.45
C HIS A 165 4.21 -11.31 -2.32
N ALA A 166 5.12 -11.52 -3.29
CA ALA A 166 5.03 -12.63 -4.24
C ALA A 166 5.00 -13.99 -3.55
N ALA A 167 5.75 -14.16 -2.46
CA ALA A 167 5.76 -15.38 -1.65
C ALA A 167 4.36 -15.69 -1.09
N PHE A 168 3.78 -14.72 -0.37
CA PHE A 168 2.45 -14.85 0.26
C PHE A 168 1.34 -14.98 -0.77
N ARG A 169 1.39 -14.22 -1.87
CA ARG A 169 0.44 -14.34 -2.97
C ARG A 169 0.45 -15.72 -3.60
N GLY A 170 1.63 -16.31 -3.80
CA GLY A 170 1.76 -17.67 -4.33
C GLY A 170 1.08 -18.70 -3.43
N LEU A 171 1.33 -18.66 -2.11
CA LEU A 171 0.69 -19.58 -1.17
C LEU A 171 -0.82 -19.35 -1.08
N LEU A 172 -1.27 -18.10 -0.99
CA LEU A 172 -2.71 -17.80 -0.98
C LEU A 172 -3.42 -18.22 -2.27
N LYS A 173 -2.79 -18.06 -3.44
CA LYS A 173 -3.36 -18.53 -4.71
C LYS A 173 -3.59 -20.04 -4.69
N ASN A 174 -2.69 -20.79 -4.08
CA ASN A 174 -2.81 -22.25 -3.98
C ASN A 174 -3.88 -22.68 -2.96
N GLU A 175 -4.03 -21.97 -1.85
CA GLU A 175 -4.96 -22.35 -0.77
C GLU A 175 -6.36 -21.77 -0.92
N TYR A 176 -6.47 -20.63 -1.61
CA TYR A 176 -7.69 -19.85 -1.83
C TYR A 176 -7.77 -19.35 -3.29
N PRO A 177 -7.83 -20.26 -4.28
CA PRO A 177 -7.75 -19.92 -5.71
C PRO A 177 -8.87 -18.95 -6.14
N LEU A 178 -10.07 -19.12 -5.60
CA LEU A 178 -11.24 -18.27 -5.89
C LEU A 178 -11.10 -16.83 -5.34
N THR A 179 -10.25 -16.61 -4.34
CA THR A 179 -10.13 -15.31 -3.69
C THR A 179 -9.09 -14.41 -4.36
N LEU A 180 -8.05 -15.00 -4.98
CA LEU A 180 -6.95 -14.24 -5.56
C LEU A 180 -7.12 -13.90 -7.05
N GLU A 181 -7.68 -14.81 -7.84
CA GLU A 181 -7.76 -14.63 -9.30
C GLU A 181 -9.11 -14.10 -9.78
N SER A 182 -10.23 -14.50 -9.16
CA SER A 182 -11.58 -14.20 -9.67
C SER A 182 -12.16 -12.84 -9.24
N ASP A 183 -12.00 -12.39 -7.99
CA ASP A 183 -13.01 -11.45 -7.49
C ASP A 183 -12.64 -9.95 -7.47
N VAL A 184 -11.36 -9.59 -7.38
CA VAL A 184 -11.01 -8.17 -7.13
C VAL A 184 -10.27 -7.52 -8.28
N ALA A 185 -9.32 -8.22 -8.89
CA ALA A 185 -8.51 -7.69 -9.97
C ALA A 185 -9.00 -8.14 -11.35
N ALA A 186 -9.66 -9.30 -11.46
CA ALA A 186 -10.32 -9.74 -12.70
C ALA A 186 -11.65 -9.00 -12.93
N ASN A 187 -12.40 -8.72 -11.86
CA ASN A 187 -13.58 -7.86 -11.94
C ASN A 187 -13.27 -6.39 -12.19
N ARG A 188 -12.00 -5.96 -12.14
CA ARG A 188 -11.57 -4.57 -12.43
C ARG A 188 -10.72 -4.48 -13.69
N ILE A 189 -11.04 -5.28 -14.70
CA ILE A 189 -10.46 -5.17 -16.03
C ILE A 189 -11.34 -4.26 -16.88
N VAL A 190 -10.77 -3.15 -17.34
CA VAL A 190 -11.34 -2.28 -18.36
C VAL A 190 -11.02 -2.89 -19.72
N SER A 191 -12.05 -3.38 -20.40
CA SER A 191 -11.98 -3.97 -21.73
C SER A 191 -12.07 -2.94 -22.85
N THR A 192 -12.72 -1.80 -22.59
CA THR A 192 -12.71 -0.59 -23.44
C THR A 192 -13.01 0.67 -22.64
N LEU A 193 -12.60 1.82 -23.17
CA LEU A 193 -12.92 3.15 -22.64
C LEU A 193 -13.83 3.93 -23.60
N ALA A 194 -14.11 3.41 -24.79
CA ALA A 194 -15.00 4.04 -25.75
C ALA A 194 -16.45 3.75 -25.33
N PRO A 195 -17.26 4.78 -25.00
CA PRO A 195 -18.64 4.59 -24.52
C PRO A 195 -19.51 3.73 -25.43
N ASP A 196 -19.37 3.91 -26.74
CA ASP A 196 -20.11 3.21 -27.79
C ASP A 196 -19.68 1.75 -27.97
N GLN A 197 -18.55 1.34 -27.38
CA GLN A 197 -18.02 -0.03 -27.48
C GLN A 197 -18.19 -0.84 -26.18
N LEU A 198 -18.71 -0.24 -25.10
CA LEU A 198 -18.77 -0.90 -23.79
C LEU A 198 -19.52 -2.24 -23.84
N VAL A 199 -20.65 -2.29 -24.56
CA VAL A 199 -21.45 -3.52 -24.74
C VAL A 199 -20.71 -4.56 -25.60
N ALA A 200 -20.15 -4.12 -26.73
CA ALA A 200 -19.44 -5.01 -27.66
C ALA A 200 -18.21 -5.68 -27.01
N HIS A 201 -17.54 -4.97 -26.11
CA HIS A 201 -16.38 -5.47 -25.36
C HIS A 201 -16.76 -6.18 -24.05
N ASN A 202 -18.05 -6.46 -23.83
CA ASN A 202 -18.57 -7.08 -22.61
C ASN A 202 -17.99 -6.43 -21.34
N GLN A 203 -17.91 -5.09 -21.35
CA GLN A 203 -17.38 -4.33 -20.23
C GLN A 203 -18.26 -4.60 -19.01
N ARG A 204 -17.64 -4.87 -17.87
CA ARG A 204 -18.35 -5.03 -16.59
C ARG A 204 -18.43 -3.70 -15.86
N VAL A 205 -19.49 -3.52 -15.08
CA VAL A 205 -19.55 -2.48 -14.05
C VAL A 205 -18.59 -2.82 -12.90
N PHE A 206 -17.98 -1.79 -12.36
CA PHE A 206 -17.05 -1.84 -11.25
C PHE A 206 -17.71 -1.26 -10.02
N ASP A 207 -17.70 -2.00 -8.91
CA ASP A 207 -17.99 -1.44 -7.60
C ASP A 207 -16.69 -0.93 -6.96
N LEU A 208 -16.64 0.39 -6.75
CA LEU A 208 -15.55 1.10 -6.09
C LEU A 208 -15.91 1.52 -4.65
N SER A 209 -17.12 1.23 -4.18
CA SER A 209 -17.66 1.70 -2.90
C SER A 209 -16.73 1.40 -1.74
N GLY A 210 -16.39 2.43 -0.96
CA GLY A 210 -15.57 2.31 0.26
C GLY A 210 -14.08 2.00 0.02
N LEU A 211 -13.65 1.81 -1.22
CA LEU A 211 -12.24 1.57 -1.54
C LEU A 211 -11.44 2.87 -1.39
N GLY A 212 -10.24 2.78 -0.83
CA GLY A 212 -9.33 3.94 -0.78
C GLY A 212 -8.53 4.12 -2.07
N VAL A 213 -8.04 3.00 -2.62
CA VAL A 213 -7.15 2.99 -3.80
C VAL A 213 -7.44 1.75 -4.65
N PRO A 214 -8.51 1.76 -5.46
CA PRO A 214 -8.78 0.68 -6.39
C PRO A 214 -7.61 0.47 -7.36
N TYR A 215 -7.33 -0.80 -7.66
CA TYR A 215 -6.43 -1.18 -8.74
C TYR A 215 -7.27 -1.60 -9.95
N ILE A 216 -7.04 -0.93 -11.08
CA ILE A 216 -7.74 -1.16 -12.35
C ILE A 216 -6.74 -1.71 -13.35
N ARG A 217 -7.07 -2.80 -14.04
CA ARG A 217 -6.28 -3.35 -15.15
C ARG A 217 -6.95 -3.01 -16.47
N PHE A 218 -6.18 -2.99 -17.55
CA PHE A 218 -6.71 -2.89 -18.90
C PHE A 218 -6.50 -4.24 -19.60
N SER A 219 -7.45 -4.66 -20.42
CA SER A 219 -7.48 -6.02 -20.99
C SER A 219 -6.26 -6.36 -21.84
N ASP A 220 -5.67 -5.37 -22.48
CA ASP A 220 -4.48 -5.44 -23.33
C ASP A 220 -3.15 -5.28 -22.56
N GLN A 221 -3.22 -5.06 -21.24
CA GLN A 221 -2.07 -4.71 -20.41
C GLN A 221 -1.79 -5.77 -19.34
N LEU A 222 -0.51 -6.17 -19.23
CA LEU A 222 -0.03 -6.99 -18.11
C LEU A 222 -0.04 -6.23 -16.76
N LYS A 223 -0.13 -4.89 -16.81
CA LYS A 223 -0.03 -4.00 -15.67
C LYS A 223 -1.27 -3.10 -15.60
N GLY A 224 -1.86 -3.02 -14.41
CA GLY A 224 -2.89 -2.04 -14.08
C GLY A 224 -2.34 -0.80 -13.39
N THR A 225 -3.24 0.08 -13.00
CA THR A 225 -2.96 1.35 -12.33
C THR A 225 -3.84 1.56 -11.10
N TYR A 226 -3.35 2.37 -10.17
CA TYR A 226 -4.10 2.79 -9.00
C TYR A 226 -4.85 4.07 -9.29
N ILE A 227 -6.15 4.07 -9.02
CA ILE A 227 -6.96 5.28 -9.09
C ILE A 227 -7.22 5.82 -7.68
N TYR A 228 -7.45 7.13 -7.60
CA TYR A 228 -7.57 7.84 -6.34
C TYR A 228 -8.81 8.73 -6.38
N TYR A 229 -9.59 8.69 -5.30
CA TYR A 229 -10.63 9.68 -5.05
C TYR A 229 -10.02 10.76 -4.16
N LEU A 230 -9.74 11.93 -4.75
CA LEU A 230 -9.01 13.02 -4.09
C LEU A 230 -9.98 14.12 -3.68
N GLN A 231 -9.96 14.50 -2.42
CA GLN A 231 -10.65 15.71 -1.98
C GLN A 231 -9.70 16.89 -2.15
N HIS A 232 -10.03 17.79 -3.08
CA HIS A 232 -9.38 19.10 -3.13
C HIS A 232 -9.73 19.87 -1.85
N ARG A 233 -8.72 20.29 -1.10
CA ARG A 233 -8.85 21.34 -0.09
C ARG A 233 -8.39 22.64 -0.70
N ASP A 234 -8.84 23.76 -0.13
CA ASP A 234 -8.38 25.11 -0.50
C ASP A 234 -6.86 25.16 -0.72
N GLN A 235 -6.45 26.04 -1.64
CA GLN A 235 -5.16 26.14 -2.33
C GLN A 235 -3.89 26.01 -1.46
N ALA A 236 -3.99 26.04 -0.13
CA ALA A 236 -2.89 25.90 0.82
C ALA A 236 -2.67 24.49 1.40
N GLN A 237 -3.54 23.48 1.14
CA GLN A 237 -3.40 22.14 1.75
C GLN A 237 -3.28 20.99 0.74
N CYS A 238 -2.43 20.01 1.08
CA CYS A 238 -2.20 18.80 0.30
C CYS A 238 -3.50 18.01 0.03
N ASN A 239 -3.61 17.44 -1.17
CA ASN A 239 -4.72 16.55 -1.53
C ASN A 239 -4.83 15.40 -0.51
N ARG A 240 -5.98 15.29 0.17
CA ARG A 240 -6.27 14.15 1.04
C ARG A 240 -6.93 13.06 0.21
N MET A 241 -6.32 11.88 0.22
CA MET A 241 -6.94 10.68 -0.35
C MET A 241 -8.10 10.25 0.55
N VAL A 242 -9.29 10.18 -0.03
CA VAL A 242 -10.52 9.74 0.64
C VAL A 242 -11.00 8.44 0.01
N LYS A 243 -11.82 7.68 0.75
CA LYS A 243 -12.47 6.50 0.19
C LYS A 243 -13.50 6.93 -0.85
N PHE A 244 -13.66 6.12 -1.90
CA PHE A 244 -14.76 6.28 -2.84
C PHE A 244 -16.11 6.21 -2.08
N PRO A 245 -17.08 7.07 -2.41
CA PRO A 245 -18.38 7.10 -1.74
C PRO A 245 -19.11 5.75 -1.82
N ALA A 246 -20.02 5.50 -0.88
CA ALA A 246 -20.89 4.33 -0.97
C ALA A 246 -21.75 4.40 -2.24
N GLY A 247 -22.02 3.26 -2.88
CA GLY A 247 -22.78 3.19 -4.12
C GLY A 247 -22.01 3.64 -5.37
N THR A 248 -20.68 3.70 -5.31
CA THR A 248 -19.86 4.03 -6.50
C THR A 248 -19.72 2.81 -7.40
N THR A 249 -20.82 2.45 -8.05
CA THR A 249 -20.87 1.38 -9.06
C THR A 249 -21.02 1.99 -10.44
N GLY A 250 -20.23 1.53 -11.41
CA GLY A 250 -20.24 2.13 -12.75
C GLY A 250 -19.10 1.69 -13.66
N VAL A 251 -18.84 2.43 -14.73
CA VAL A 251 -17.81 2.10 -15.73
C VAL A 251 -16.81 3.24 -15.93
N PHE A 252 -15.57 2.87 -16.28
CA PHE A 252 -14.60 3.83 -16.80
C PHE A 252 -14.87 4.11 -18.26
N TYR A 253 -14.72 5.37 -18.67
CA TYR A 253 -14.78 5.75 -20.06
C TYR A 253 -13.89 6.97 -20.32
N TYR A 254 -13.50 7.17 -21.57
CA TYR A 254 -12.71 8.32 -21.98
C TYR A 254 -13.62 9.38 -22.59
N LYS A 255 -13.56 10.60 -22.05
CA LYS A 255 -14.26 11.76 -22.60
C LYS A 255 -13.27 12.67 -23.31
N GLN A 256 -13.43 12.85 -24.60
CA GLN A 256 -12.66 13.84 -25.36
C GLN A 256 -13.19 15.25 -25.05
N SER A 257 -12.28 16.18 -24.75
CA SER A 257 -12.61 17.56 -24.43
C SER A 257 -12.51 18.44 -25.69
N GLY A 258 -13.58 18.48 -26.47
CA GLY A 258 -13.72 19.31 -27.67
C GLY A 258 -13.39 18.61 -29.00
N THR A 259 -13.55 19.33 -30.11
CA THR A 259 -13.50 18.81 -31.49
C THR A 259 -12.16 19.01 -32.20
N ALA A 260 -11.23 19.77 -31.63
CA ALA A 260 -9.99 20.11 -32.31
C ALA A 260 -8.92 18.99 -32.17
N PRO A 261 -8.17 18.67 -33.24
CA PRO A 261 -7.04 17.76 -33.17
C PRO A 261 -6.03 18.19 -32.09
N GLY A 262 -5.65 17.28 -31.21
CA GLY A 262 -4.72 17.57 -30.10
C GLY A 262 -5.38 18.00 -28.79
N GLN A 263 -6.71 18.14 -28.74
CA GLN A 263 -7.39 18.35 -27.47
C GLN A 263 -7.29 17.13 -26.53
N ILE A 264 -6.97 17.45 -25.27
CA ILE A 264 -6.66 16.49 -24.21
C ILE A 264 -7.97 16.04 -23.58
N GLY A 265 -8.31 14.77 -23.75
CA GLY A 265 -9.45 14.15 -23.06
C GLY A 265 -9.12 13.74 -21.63
N GLU A 266 -10.11 13.18 -20.96
CA GLU A 266 -10.07 12.77 -19.56
C GLU A 266 -10.61 11.36 -19.42
N LEU A 267 -9.95 10.54 -18.61
CA LEU A 267 -10.54 9.31 -18.09
C LEU A 267 -11.55 9.70 -17.01
N ARG A 268 -12.80 9.26 -17.15
CA ARG A 268 -13.88 9.49 -16.20
C ARG A 268 -14.48 8.19 -15.71
N PHE A 269 -15.26 8.27 -14.65
CA PHE A 269 -16.05 7.16 -14.13
C PHE A 269 -17.52 7.56 -14.12
N ARG A 270 -18.35 6.82 -14.86
CA ARG A 270 -19.79 7.05 -14.90
C ARG A 270 -20.50 6.04 -14.00
N ARG A 271 -21.29 6.53 -13.06
CA ARG A 271 -22.12 5.72 -12.16
C ARG A 271 -23.34 5.20 -12.92
N CYS A 272 -23.50 3.88 -12.93
CA CYS A 272 -24.61 3.17 -13.56
C CYS A 272 -24.74 1.76 -12.94
N SER A 273 -25.94 1.19 -12.98
CA SER A 273 -26.21 -0.16 -12.46
C SER A 273 -25.66 -1.26 -13.35
N ASP A 274 -25.57 -0.98 -14.65
CA ASP A 274 -25.16 -1.89 -15.71
C ASP A 274 -24.64 -1.06 -16.90
N VAL A 275 -24.09 -1.72 -17.92
CA VAL A 275 -23.53 -1.00 -19.08
C VAL A 275 -24.61 -0.43 -20.00
N LEU A 276 -25.81 -1.03 -20.05
CA LEU A 276 -26.90 -0.55 -20.89
C LEU A 276 -27.50 0.76 -20.34
N SER A 277 -27.39 0.98 -19.03
CA SER A 277 -27.76 2.23 -18.37
C SER A 277 -26.68 3.33 -18.42
N PHE A 278 -25.65 3.19 -19.27
CA PHE A 278 -24.56 4.19 -19.39
C PHE A 278 -25.07 5.60 -19.71
N ASP A 279 -26.00 5.76 -20.64
CA ASP A 279 -26.48 7.09 -21.05
C ASP A 279 -27.37 7.76 -20.00
N ALA A 280 -28.07 6.97 -19.18
CA ALA A 280 -28.86 7.43 -18.05
C ALA A 280 -28.00 7.66 -16.78
N GLY A 281 -26.76 7.18 -16.79
CA GLY A 281 -25.83 7.31 -15.68
C GLY A 281 -25.30 8.72 -15.50
N GLU A 282 -24.70 8.97 -14.35
CA GLU A 282 -24.12 10.26 -13.99
C GLU A 282 -22.62 10.13 -13.73
N ASP A 283 -21.83 11.14 -14.13
CA ASP A 283 -20.40 11.12 -13.84
C ASP A 283 -20.18 11.14 -12.32
N LEU A 284 -19.19 10.40 -11.84
CA LEU A 284 -18.75 10.49 -10.46
C LEU A 284 -18.23 11.92 -10.22
N CYS A 285 -18.79 12.62 -9.24
CA CYS A 285 -18.28 13.92 -8.82
C CYS A 285 -17.36 13.79 -7.61
N LEU A 286 -16.41 14.72 -7.48
CA LEU A 286 -15.63 14.97 -6.27
C LEU A 286 -16.52 15.53 -5.15
N PRO A 287 -16.05 15.55 -3.88
CA PRO A 287 -16.77 16.22 -2.80
C PRO A 287 -17.00 17.72 -3.03
N SER A 288 -16.24 18.36 -3.94
CA SER A 288 -16.44 19.75 -4.37
C SER A 288 -17.63 19.94 -5.33
N GLY A 289 -18.21 18.85 -5.85
CA GLY A 289 -19.24 18.88 -6.90
C GLY A 289 -18.68 18.85 -8.33
N GLU A 290 -17.37 19.01 -8.50
CA GLU A 290 -16.70 18.90 -9.80
C GLU A 290 -16.68 17.45 -10.30
N ILE A 291 -16.69 17.24 -11.61
CA ILE A 291 -16.61 15.88 -12.18
C ILE A 291 -15.23 15.27 -11.88
N TRP A 292 -15.22 14.06 -11.32
CA TRP A 292 -14.00 13.27 -11.14
C TRP A 292 -13.47 12.85 -12.50
N GLY A 293 -12.20 13.17 -12.76
CA GLY A 293 -11.52 12.76 -13.96
C GLY A 293 -10.00 12.77 -13.82
N ILE A 294 -9.34 11.99 -14.66
CA ILE A 294 -7.88 11.97 -14.80
C ILE A 294 -7.55 12.51 -16.19
N SER A 295 -7.07 13.75 -16.26
CA SER A 295 -6.64 14.37 -17.51
C SER A 295 -5.57 13.53 -18.20
N SER A 296 -5.67 13.37 -19.51
CA SER A 296 -4.67 12.66 -20.30
C SER A 296 -3.26 13.27 -20.19
N ASN A 297 -3.15 14.57 -19.88
CA ASN A 297 -1.85 15.16 -19.55
C ASN A 297 -1.22 14.51 -18.31
N ARG A 298 -2.00 14.24 -17.27
CA ARG A 298 -1.50 13.55 -16.06
C ARG A 298 -1.18 12.08 -16.32
N ILE A 299 -1.89 11.47 -17.27
CA ILE A 299 -1.61 10.09 -17.72
C ILE A 299 -0.26 10.04 -18.46
N CYS A 300 0.01 11.01 -19.34
CA CYS A 300 1.23 11.07 -20.14
C CYS A 300 2.45 11.67 -19.39
N SER A 301 2.25 12.65 -18.49
CA SER A 301 3.35 13.44 -17.90
C SER A 301 4.24 12.67 -16.92
N ASN A 302 3.82 11.49 -16.47
CA ASN A 302 4.68 10.65 -15.62
C ASN A 302 5.88 10.04 -16.37
N ASP A 303 5.91 10.14 -17.71
CA ASP A 303 7.03 9.69 -18.54
C ASP A 303 8.26 10.60 -18.46
N ALA A 304 8.03 11.91 -18.39
CA ALA A 304 9.11 12.89 -18.41
C ALA A 304 10.01 12.76 -17.17
N TYR A 305 9.45 12.26 -16.06
CA TYR A 305 10.20 12.04 -14.82
C TYR A 305 11.10 10.79 -14.86
N GLU A 306 10.74 9.74 -15.61
CA GLU A 306 11.61 8.57 -15.80
C GLU A 306 12.68 8.81 -16.88
N ALA A 307 12.33 9.46 -18.00
CA ALA A 307 13.30 9.80 -19.04
C ALA A 307 14.39 10.78 -18.56
N SER A 308 13.99 11.80 -17.79
CA SER A 308 14.94 12.75 -17.17
C SER A 308 15.82 12.12 -16.08
N SER A 309 15.39 11.02 -15.46
CA SER A 309 16.20 10.28 -14.48
C SER A 309 17.22 9.30 -15.09
N LEU A 310 17.07 8.99 -16.38
CA LEU A 310 18.02 8.16 -17.15
C LEU A 310 19.04 9.01 -17.94
N CYS A 311 18.71 10.27 -18.24
CA CYS A 311 19.63 11.23 -18.85
C CYS A 311 20.15 12.21 -17.79
N GLY A 312 21.13 11.77 -16.99
CA GLY A 312 21.83 12.64 -16.04
C GLY A 312 22.59 13.76 -16.74
N GLY A 313 22.07 14.97 -16.66
CA GLY A 313 22.75 16.20 -17.09
C GLY A 313 22.28 17.39 -16.25
N PHE A 314 23.16 17.86 -15.38
CA PHE A 314 22.99 19.05 -14.52
C PHE A 314 22.44 20.26 -15.28
N THR A 315 21.35 20.87 -14.79
CA THR A 315 21.27 22.33 -14.58
C THR A 315 20.42 22.63 -13.35
N GLY A 316 20.92 23.55 -12.52
CA GLY A 316 20.40 23.83 -11.19
C GLY A 316 19.12 24.65 -11.21
N SER A 317 18.00 23.98 -10.98
CA SER A 317 16.80 24.61 -10.42
C SER A 317 16.02 23.56 -9.66
N ARG A 318 15.96 23.71 -8.32
CA ARG A 318 15.21 22.81 -7.44
C ARG A 318 13.71 22.97 -7.75
N PRO A 319 12.98 21.91 -8.14
CA PRO A 319 11.53 22.00 -8.26
C PRO A 319 10.90 22.07 -6.87
N LEU A 320 9.81 22.84 -6.76
CA LEU A 320 9.10 23.13 -5.53
C LEU A 320 8.52 21.85 -4.86
N PRO A 321 8.38 21.81 -3.52
CA PRO A 321 8.17 20.56 -2.76
C PRO A 321 6.76 19.95 -2.81
N TRP A 322 5.82 20.51 -3.59
CA TRP A 322 4.39 20.17 -3.51
C TRP A 322 3.85 19.31 -4.66
N LEU A 323 4.71 18.84 -5.58
CA LEU A 323 4.30 17.80 -6.53
C LEU A 323 4.11 16.46 -5.80
N CYS A 324 2.84 16.09 -5.65
CA CYS A 324 2.40 14.83 -5.07
C CYS A 324 3.16 13.63 -5.65
N ARG A 325 3.72 12.82 -4.76
CA ARG A 325 4.30 11.50 -5.02
C ARG A 325 3.19 10.54 -5.44
N VAL A 326 2.72 10.65 -6.68
CA VAL A 326 2.04 9.52 -7.35
C VAL A 326 3.11 8.44 -7.54
N GLY A 327 2.77 7.17 -7.30
CA GLY A 327 3.69 6.05 -7.48
C GLY A 327 4.28 6.09 -8.90
N LYS A 328 5.60 6.28 -8.99
CA LYS A 328 6.35 6.57 -10.23
C LYS A 328 6.20 5.52 -11.34
N SER A 329 5.68 4.33 -11.03
CA SER A 329 5.67 3.15 -11.90
C SER A 329 4.32 2.77 -12.52
N ASP A 330 3.21 3.42 -12.13
CA ASP A 330 1.88 2.80 -12.29
C ASP A 330 1.00 3.40 -13.40
N LEU A 331 1.39 4.52 -14.02
CA LEU A 331 0.60 5.21 -15.07
C LEU A 331 1.08 4.91 -16.51
N PHE A 332 2.17 4.16 -16.65
CA PHE A 332 2.76 3.78 -17.94
C PHE A 332 1.83 2.96 -18.84
N CYS A 333 0.78 2.37 -18.26
CA CYS A 333 -0.05 1.33 -18.85
C CYS A 333 -1.32 1.80 -19.56
N MET A 334 -1.67 3.09 -19.46
CA MET A 334 -2.83 3.62 -20.20
C MET A 334 -2.48 4.12 -21.61
N LYS A 335 -1.19 4.17 -21.98
CA LYS A 335 -0.76 4.83 -23.22
C LYS A 335 -1.26 4.16 -24.49
N PRO A 336 -1.17 2.82 -24.67
CA PRO A 336 -1.62 2.20 -25.90
C PRO A 336 -3.12 2.39 -26.09
N TYR A 337 -3.88 2.42 -24.99
CA TYR A 337 -5.32 2.65 -25.02
C TYR A 337 -5.69 4.10 -25.35
N VAL A 338 -5.07 5.09 -24.70
CA VAL A 338 -5.31 6.51 -25.03
C VAL A 338 -4.79 6.84 -26.43
N ALA A 339 -3.68 6.23 -26.85
CA ALA A 339 -3.17 6.36 -28.22
C ALA A 339 -4.06 5.65 -29.25
N ALA A 340 -4.56 4.44 -28.97
CA ALA A 340 -5.48 3.71 -29.83
C ALA A 340 -6.82 4.44 -29.96
N ILE A 341 -7.37 4.97 -28.86
CA ILE A 341 -8.55 5.85 -28.91
C ILE A 341 -8.24 7.10 -29.75
N ARG A 342 -7.08 7.74 -29.56
CA ARG A 342 -6.67 8.88 -30.40
C ARG A 342 -6.61 8.51 -31.88
N THR A 343 -6.06 7.34 -32.23
CA THR A 343 -5.90 6.91 -33.62
C THR A 343 -7.24 6.50 -34.25
N GLU A 344 -8.12 5.83 -33.51
CA GLU A 344 -9.45 5.44 -34.00
C GLU A 344 -10.39 6.64 -34.21
N PHE A 345 -10.28 7.70 -33.39
CA PHE A 345 -11.07 8.92 -33.53
C PHE A 345 -10.50 9.93 -34.55
N ILE A 346 -9.23 9.82 -34.95
CA ILE A 346 -8.63 10.66 -36.01
C ILE A 346 -8.92 10.07 -37.41
N CYS A 347 -9.21 8.78 -37.50
CA CYS A 347 -9.45 8.06 -38.76
C CYS A 347 -10.94 7.86 -39.10
N ARG A 348 -11.86 8.42 -38.32
CA ARG A 348 -13.29 8.55 -38.62
C ARG A 348 -13.64 10.04 -38.65
#